data_AF-A0A9E1HVW7-F1
#
_entry.id   AF-A0A9E1HVW7-F1
#
_cell.length_a   1.000
_cell.length_b   1.000
_cell.length_c   1.000
_cell.angle_alpha   90.00
_cell.angle_beta   90.00
_cell.angle_gamma   90.00
#
_symmetry.space_group_name_H-M   'P 1'
#
loop_
_entity.id
_entity.type
_entity.pdbx_description
1 polymer ?
#
loop_
_entity_poly.entity_id
_entity_poly.type
_entity_poly.pdbx_seq_one_letter_code
_entity_poly.pdbx_strand_id
1 'polypeptide(L)'
;MAEKRRLNLSFSLSSPYQREAWRILRAIPAGQRTDAVCRMVCKAQEQDALLSAMRGLIREELRDIQCKSEQTKQAGDVDDSVLGFLRALQEGDDMT
;
A
#
# COMPACT_ATOMS: atom_id res chain seq x y z
N MET A 1 11.21 38.16 13.32
CA MET A 1 12.46 37.48 12.91
C MET A 1 12.19 35.99 12.91
N ALA A 2 12.44 35.28 11.81
CA ALA A 2 12.19 33.83 11.76
C ALA A 2 13.20 33.09 12.64
N GLU A 3 12.73 32.16 13.47
CA GLU A 3 13.57 31.34 14.35
C GLU A 3 14.46 30.43 13.50
N LYS A 4 15.79 30.61 13.59
CA LYS A 4 16.76 29.81 12.82
C LYS A 4 17.51 28.86 13.75
N ARG A 5 17.25 27.56 13.60
CA ARG A 5 18.01 26.49 14.28
C ARG A 5 19.04 25.89 13.32
N ARG A 6 20.23 25.54 13.83
CA ARG A 6 21.31 24.94 13.03
C ARG A 6 21.43 23.46 13.35
N LEU A 7 21.57 22.64 12.31
CA LEU A 7 21.91 21.22 12.39
C LEU A 7 23.34 21.04 11.89
N ASN A 8 24.20 20.40 12.68
CA ASN A 8 25.57 20.07 12.26
C ASN A 8 25.59 18.67 11.63
N LEU A 9 25.98 18.59 10.37
CA LEU A 9 26.11 17.33 9.63
C LEU A 9 27.54 17.20 9.11
N SER A 10 28.16 16.05 9.36
CA SER A 10 29.44 15.65 8.78
C SER A 10 29.24 14.40 7.92
N PHE A 11 29.86 14.40 6.74
CA PHE A 11 29.81 13.27 5.82
C PHE A 11 31.13 12.51 5.87
N SER A 12 31.08 11.25 6.27
CA SER A 12 32.20 10.32 6.19
C SER A 12 32.31 9.79 4.77
N LEU A 13 33.39 10.17 4.06
CA LEU A 13 33.66 9.69 2.70
C LEU A 13 34.08 8.21 2.65
N SER A 14 34.29 7.58 3.81
CA SER A 14 34.51 6.14 3.92
C SER A 14 33.19 5.36 3.75
N SER A 15 32.05 5.94 4.12
CA SER A 15 30.74 5.35 3.88
C SER A 15 30.29 5.59 2.43
N PRO A 16 29.94 4.54 1.67
CA PRO A 16 29.52 4.71 0.27
C PRO A 16 28.25 5.57 0.15
N TYR A 17 27.31 5.41 1.08
CA TYR A 17 26.07 6.17 1.09
C TYR A 17 26.31 7.65 1.37
N GLN A 18 27.11 7.98 2.37
CA GLN A 18 27.41 9.38 2.70
C GLN A 18 28.29 10.05 1.64
N ARG A 19 29.20 9.30 1.00
CA ARG A 19 29.98 9.78 -0.15
C ARG A 19 29.08 10.16 -1.32
N GLU A 20 28.10 9.30 -1.63
CA GLU A 20 27.15 9.57 -2.71
C GLU A 20 26.22 10.75 -2.37
N ALA A 21 25.70 10.80 -1.15
CA ALA A 21 24.94 11.96 -0.67
C ALA A 21 25.75 13.26 -0.78
N TRP A 22 27.03 13.23 -0.38
CA TRP A 22 27.94 14.36 -0.54
C TRP A 22 28.13 14.76 -2.01
N ARG A 23 28.30 13.78 -2.91
CA ARG A 23 28.43 14.03 -4.35
C ARG A 23 27.21 14.77 -4.91
N ILE A 24 26.01 14.31 -4.55
CA ILE A 24 24.74 14.93 -4.97
C ILE A 24 24.63 16.35 -4.41
N LEU A 25 24.85 16.54 -3.11
CA LEU A 25 24.71 17.84 -2.45
C LEU A 25 25.75 18.87 -2.92
N ARG A 26 26.97 18.43 -3.23
CA ARG A 26 28.04 19.31 -3.73
C ARG A 26 27.74 19.85 -5.14
N ALA A 27 27.02 19.09 -5.96
CA ALA A 27 26.60 19.54 -7.29
C ALA A 27 25.56 20.67 -7.25
N ILE A 28 24.89 20.87 -6.10
CA ILE A 28 23.90 21.93 -5.92
C ILE A 28 24.59 23.28 -5.68
N PRO A 29 24.12 24.37 -6.34
CA PRO A 29 24.67 25.71 -6.15
C PRO A 29 24.68 26.17 -4.69
N ALA A 30 25.71 26.94 -4.33
CA ALA A 30 25.77 27.58 -3.02
C ALA A 30 24.56 28.50 -2.82
N GLY A 31 23.97 28.49 -1.62
CA GLY A 31 22.73 29.22 -1.31
C GLY A 31 21.44 28.41 -1.50
N GLN A 32 21.45 27.34 -2.32
CA GLN A 32 20.26 26.50 -2.54
C GLN A 32 20.31 25.15 -1.81
N ARG A 33 21.47 24.79 -1.23
CA ARG A 33 21.68 23.45 -0.65
C ARG A 33 20.73 23.13 0.49
N THR A 34 20.53 24.05 1.42
CA THR A 34 19.65 23.81 2.58
C THR A 34 18.21 23.60 2.14
N ASP A 35 17.73 24.44 1.23
CA ASP A 35 16.38 24.34 0.66
C ASP A 35 16.20 23.04 -0.15
N ALA A 36 17.20 22.65 -0.95
CA ALA A 36 17.19 21.37 -1.66
C ALA A 36 17.18 20.17 -0.69
N VAL A 37 17.98 20.20 0.38
CA VAL A 37 17.98 19.15 1.41
C VAL A 37 16.60 19.04 2.05
N CYS A 38 15.99 20.17 2.44
CA CYS A 38 14.66 20.18 3.03
C CYS A 38 13.62 19.55 2.08
N ARG A 39 13.62 19.93 0.80
CA ARG A 39 12.73 19.33 -0.20
C ARG A 39 12.95 17.83 -0.37
N MET A 40 14.20 17.39 -0.43
CA MET A 40 14.54 15.98 -0.58
C MET A 40 14.04 15.14 0.61
N VAL A 41 14.21 15.65 1.85
CA VAL A 41 13.74 14.98 3.07
C VAL A 41 12.22 14.90 3.10
N CYS A 42 11.51 16.00 2.84
CA CYS A 42 10.04 15.98 2.82
C CYS A 42 9.51 15.03 1.74
N LYS A 43 10.07 15.08 0.54
CA LYS A 43 9.67 14.21 -0.57
C LYS A 43 9.90 12.74 -0.27
N ALA A 44 11.01 12.38 0.40
CA ALA A 44 11.26 11.00 0.80
C ALA A 44 10.18 10.50 1.78
N GLN A 45 9.83 11.32 2.79
CA GLN A 45 8.78 10.99 3.76
C GLN A 45 7.40 10.83 3.08
N GLU A 46 7.07 11.71 2.14
CA GLU A 46 5.84 11.62 1.35
C GLU A 46 5.79 10.35 0.49
N GLN A 47 6.91 9.98 -0.14
CA GLN A 47 7.01 8.75 -0.93
C GLN A 47 6.85 7.50 -0.06
N ASP A 48 7.47 7.46 1.12
CA ASP A 48 7.33 6.33 2.04
C ASP A 48 5.88 6.19 2.56
N ALA A 49 5.22 7.31 2.84
CA ALA A 49 3.80 7.33 3.21
C ALA A 49 2.91 6.82 2.06
N LEU A 50 3.14 7.28 0.84
CA LEU A 50 2.41 6.85 -0.34
C LEU A 50 2.60 5.34 -0.62
N LEU A 51 3.83 4.85 -0.56
CA LEU A 51 4.12 3.42 -0.72
C LEU A 51 3.44 2.58 0.35
N SER A 52 3.41 3.07 1.59
CA SER A 52 2.72 2.40 2.69
C SER A 52 1.21 2.36 2.46
N ALA A 53 0.61 3.46 2.01
CA ALA A 53 -0.81 3.53 1.66
C ALA A 53 -1.15 2.58 0.50
N MET A 54 -0.35 2.56 -0.57
CA MET A 54 -0.53 1.64 -1.70
C MET A 54 -0.44 0.17 -1.26
N ARG A 55 0.54 -0.18 -0.43
CA ARG A 55 0.65 -1.53 0.12
C ARG A 55 -0.54 -1.89 1.01
N GLY A 56 -1.09 -0.93 1.74
CA GLY A 56 -2.32 -1.09 2.51
C GLY A 56 -3.52 -1.40 1.61
N LEU A 57 -3.74 -0.55 0.61
CA LEU A 57 -4.83 -0.69 -0.37
C LEU A 57 -4.77 -2.05 -1.08
N ILE A 58 -3.61 -2.44 -1.59
CA ILE A 58 -3.44 -3.73 -2.26
C ILE A 58 -3.80 -4.91 -1.35
N ARG A 59 -3.44 -4.85 -0.05
CA ARG A 59 -3.78 -5.92 0.91
C ARG A 59 -5.27 -5.96 1.23
N GLU A 60 -5.92 -4.81 1.29
CA GLU A 60 -7.37 -4.68 1.50
C GLU A 60 -8.13 -5.27 0.30
N GLU A 61 -7.80 -4.84 -0.91
CA GLU A 61 -8.40 -5.37 -2.15
C GLU A 61 -8.18 -6.88 -2.29
N LEU A 62 -6.98 -7.38 -1.98
CA LEU A 62 -6.71 -8.83 -1.99
C LEU A 62 -7.55 -9.59 -0.97
N ARG A 63 -7.79 -9.01 0.22
CA ARG A 63 -8.66 -9.61 1.24
C ARG A 63 -10.11 -9.64 0.78
N ASP A 64 -10.59 -8.56 0.17
CA ASP A 64 -11.96 -8.50 -0.35
C ASP A 64 -12.20 -9.50 -1.47
N ILE A 65 -11.22 -9.71 -2.35
CA ILE A 65 -11.28 -10.76 -3.38
C ILE A 65 -11.33 -12.14 -2.73
N GLN A 66 -10.50 -12.40 -1.71
CA GLN A 66 -10.51 -13.68 -0.98
C GLN A 66 -11.87 -13.92 -0.31
N CYS A 67 -12.40 -12.94 0.43
CA CYS A 67 -13.72 -13.02 1.07
C CYS A 67 -14.85 -13.28 0.07
N LYS A 68 -14.86 -12.59 -1.08
CA LYS A 68 -15.85 -12.83 -2.15
C LYS A 68 -15.75 -14.23 -2.72
N SER A 69 -14.52 -14.73 -2.91
CA SER A 69 -14.30 -16.11 -3.40
C SER A 69 -14.82 -17.17 -2.42
N GLU A 70 -14.69 -16.94 -1.11
CA GLU A 70 -15.20 -17.83 -0.06
C GLU A 70 -16.73 -17.79 0.02
N GLN A 71 -17.35 -16.61 -0.12
CA GLN A 71 -18.80 -16.47 -0.20
C GLN A 71 -19.40 -17.17 -1.41
N THR A 72 -18.77 -17.12 -2.58
CA THR A 72 -19.20 -17.91 -3.74
C THR A 72 -19.06 -19.41 -3.54
N LYS A 73 -18.06 -19.88 -2.76
CA LYS A 73 -17.94 -21.31 -2.42
C LYS A 73 -19.05 -21.75 -1.46
N GLN A 74 -19.44 -20.91 -0.49
CA GLN A 74 -20.55 -21.19 0.41
C GLN A 74 -21.92 -21.14 -0.29
N ALA A 75 -22.10 -20.27 -1.29
CA ALA A 75 -23.33 -20.24 -2.09
C ALA A 75 -23.44 -21.37 -3.12
N GLY A 76 -22.32 -22.02 -3.47
CA GLY A 76 -22.28 -23.19 -4.35
C GLY A 76 -22.47 -24.54 -3.65
N ASP A 77 -22.48 -24.55 -2.32
CA ASP A 77 -22.70 -25.74 -1.48
C ASP A 77 -24.18 -25.83 -1.06
N VAL A 78 -25.10 -25.70 -2.03
CA VAL A 78 -26.49 -26.11 -1.81
C VAL A 78 -26.50 -27.63 -1.98
N ASP A 79 -26.53 -28.34 -0.85
CA ASP A 79 -26.53 -29.80 -0.80
C ASP A 79 -27.58 -30.40 -1.76
N ASP A 80 -27.20 -31.44 -2.50
CA ASP A 80 -28.07 -32.11 -3.49
C ASP A 80 -29.39 -32.59 -2.86
N SER A 81 -29.41 -32.83 -1.54
CA SER A 81 -30.65 -33.17 -0.82
C SER A 81 -31.67 -32.03 -0.78
N VAL A 82 -31.22 -30.77 -0.68
CA VAL A 82 -32.09 -29.58 -0.67
C VAL A 82 -32.64 -29.32 -2.08
N LEU A 83 -31.79 -29.48 -3.09
CA LEU A 83 -32.22 -29.39 -4.50
C LEU A 83 -33.19 -30.51 -4.87
N GLY A 84 -32.96 -31.73 -4.38
CA GLY A 84 -33.87 -32.86 -4.55
C GLY A 84 -35.21 -32.65 -3.86
N PHE A 85 -35.22 -32.06 -2.66
CA PHE A 85 -36.45 -31.69 -1.95
C PHE A 85 -37.28 -30.64 -2.71
N LEU A 86 -36.64 -29.58 -3.21
CA LEU A 86 -37.32 -28.54 -4.00
C LEU A 86 -37.90 -29.11 -5.30
N ARG A 87 -37.19 -30.04 -5.97
CA ARG A 87 -37.69 -30.73 -7.15
C ARG A 87 -38.90 -31.60 -6.84
N ALA A 88 -38.88 -32.35 -5.73
CA ALA A 88 -39.99 -33.19 -5.31
C ALA A 88 -41.27 -32.39 -5.00
N LEU A 89 -41.14 -31.17 -4.46
CA LEU A 89 -42.28 -30.26 -4.28
C LEU A 89 -42.84 -29.73 -5.61
N GLN A 90 -41.99 -29.53 -6.60
CA GLN A 90 -42.39 -29.05 -7.92
C GLN A 90 -43.07 -30.14 -8.76
N GLU A 91 -42.66 -31.40 -8.59
CA GLU A 91 -43.27 -32.57 -9.23
C GLU A 91 -44.54 -33.05 -8.50
N GLY A 92 -44.71 -32.68 -7.22
CA GLY A 92 -45.88 -33.05 -6.41
C GLY A 92 -47.13 -32.19 -6.61
N ASP A 93 -47.04 -31.07 -7.35
CA ASP A 93 -48.15 -30.15 -7.63
C ASP A 93 -48.86 -30.43 -8.97
N ASP A 94 -48.42 -31.49 -9.69
CA ASP A 94 -48.99 -31.97 -10.97
C ASP A 94 -49.92 -33.20 -10.80
N MET A 95 -50.49 -33.43 -9.61
CA MET A 95 -51.52 -34.46 -9.40
C MET A 95 -52.87 -33.81 -9.07
N THR A 96 -53.53 -33.35 -10.14
CA THR A 96 -55.00 -33.20 -10.23
C THR A 96 -55.71 -34.54 -10.07
#